data_AF-A0A967HX62-F1
#
_entry.id   AF-A0A967HX62-F1
#
_cell.length_a   1.000
_cell.length_b   1.000
_cell.length_c   1.000
_cell.angle_alpha   90.00
_cell.angle_beta   90.00
_cell.angle_gamma   90.00
#
_symmetry.space_group_name_H-M   'P 1'
#
loop_
_entity.id
_entity.type
_entity.pdbx_description
1 polymer ?
#
loop_
_entity_poly.entity_id
_entity_poly.type
_entity_poly.pdbx_seq_one_letter_code
_entity_poly.pdbx_strand_id
1 'polypeptide(L)' 'VKNKLEVCFTKDLGIQTVPIDSIVGSEGRYRSFTRHFLPLDDDLRDRWKKVGEAHYAKQSLPPVELYKVGDAYFVKDG' A
#
# COMPACT_ATOMS: atom_id res chain seq x y z
N VAL A 1 -12.96 2.91 1.16
CA VAL A 1 -13.43 1.54 0.87
C VAL A 1 -14.21 0.98 2.05
N LYS A 2 -13.82 1.30 3.28
CA LYS A 2 -14.55 0.99 4.53
C LYS A 2 -16.07 1.16 4.51
N ASN A 3 -16.58 2.31 4.05
CA ASN A 3 -18.03 2.58 4.08
C ASN A 3 -18.85 1.70 3.10
N LYS A 4 -18.19 1.03 2.14
CA LYS A 4 -18.84 0.19 1.14
C LYS A 4 -18.79 -1.30 1.47
N LEU A 5 -17.99 -1.69 2.47
CA LEU A 5 -17.77 -3.10 2.85
C LEU A 5 -18.44 -3.50 4.18
N GLU A 6 -19.28 -2.64 4.80
CA GLU A 6 -19.94 -2.93 6.08
C GLU A 6 -19.00 -3.59 7.11
N VAL A 7 -17.80 -3.03 7.28
CA VAL A 7 -16.77 -3.61 8.16
C VAL A 7 -17.18 -3.43 9.61
N CYS A 8 -17.70 -4.48 10.24
CA CYS A 8 -18.19 -4.43 11.63
C CYS A 8 -17.10 -4.58 12.71
N PHE A 9 -15.91 -5.08 12.37
CA PHE A 9 -14.77 -5.12 13.30
C PHE A 9 -13.45 -5.08 12.54
N THR A 10 -12.47 -4.38 13.11
CA THR A 10 -11.08 -4.34 12.62
C THR A 10 -10.17 -4.95 13.68
N LYS A 11 -9.37 -5.93 13.29
CA LYS A 11 -8.36 -6.55 14.15
C LYS A 11 -6.97 -6.22 13.62
N ASP A 12 -6.08 -5.80 14.52
CA ASP A 12 -4.66 -5.66 14.20
C ASP A 12 -4.02 -7.06 14.07
N LEU A 13 -3.36 -7.29 12.95
CA LEU A 13 -2.66 -8.55 12.63
C LEU A 13 -1.15 -8.46 12.90
N GLY A 14 -0.63 -7.28 13.26
CA GLY A 14 0.78 -7.04 13.44
C GLY A 14 1.58 -7.03 12.13
N ILE A 15 2.90 -6.99 12.27
CA ILE A 15 3.83 -7.01 11.14
C ILE A 15 3.92 -8.44 10.60
N GLN A 16 3.66 -8.60 9.31
CA GLN A 16 3.70 -9.88 8.61
C GLN A 16 4.27 -9.70 7.21
N THR A 17 4.98 -10.72 6.72
CA THR A 17 5.38 -10.80 5.31
C THR A 17 4.15 -11.16 4.48
N VAL A 18 3.79 -10.33 3.51
CA VAL A 18 2.63 -10.53 2.64
C VAL A 18 3.11 -10.73 1.18
N PRO A 19 2.62 -11.76 0.47
CA PRO A 19 2.91 -11.91 -0.96
C PRO A 19 2.39 -10.71 -1.76
N ILE A 20 3.21 -10.13 -2.62
CA ILE A 20 2.83 -8.95 -3.43
C ILE A 20 1.59 -9.25 -4.29
N ASP A 21 1.48 -10.45 -4.85
CA ASP A 21 0.35 -10.88 -5.70
C ASP A 21 -0.99 -10.93 -4.95
N SER A 22 -0.97 -10.95 -3.62
CA SER A 22 -2.19 -10.90 -2.80
C SER A 22 -2.66 -9.46 -2.53
N ILE A 23 -1.88 -8.44 -2.92
CA ILE A 23 -2.22 -7.03 -2.78
C ILE A 23 -2.96 -6.58 -4.05
N VAL A 24 -4.28 -6.44 -3.95
CA VAL A 24 -5.17 -6.24 -5.11
C VAL A 24 -5.55 -4.78 -5.37
N GLY A 25 -5.17 -3.85 -4.49
CA GLY A 25 -5.45 -2.42 -4.69
C GLY A 25 -5.14 -1.56 -3.46
N SER A 26 -5.64 -0.32 -3.45
CA SER A 26 -5.46 0.65 -2.35
C SER A 26 -6.78 1.28 -1.89
N GLU A 27 -6.90 1.56 -0.59
CA GLU A 27 -7.92 2.41 -0.02
C GLU A 27 -7.61 3.88 -0.35
N GLY A 28 -8.00 4.31 -1.55
CA GLY A 28 -7.77 5.67 -2.02
C GLY A 28 -6.53 5.78 -2.92
N ARG A 29 -6.51 6.83 -3.75
CA ARG A 29 -5.49 7.05 -4.80
C ARG A 29 -5.27 5.86 -5.76
N TYR A 30 -6.20 4.90 -5.87
CA TYR A 30 -6.09 3.77 -6.81
C TYR A 30 -5.95 4.20 -8.28
N ARG A 31 -6.32 5.45 -8.60
CA ARG A 31 -6.14 6.07 -9.93
C ARG A 31 -4.78 6.73 -10.12
N SER A 32 -4.05 6.98 -9.04
CA SER A 32 -2.73 7.61 -9.05
C SER A 32 -1.59 6.62 -9.26
N PHE A 33 -1.90 5.31 -9.33
CA PHE A 33 -0.90 4.26 -9.48
C PHE A 33 -1.33 3.19 -10.50
N THR A 34 -0.35 2.56 -11.13
CA THR A 34 -0.56 1.35 -11.92
C THR A 34 -0.79 0.13 -11.02
N ARG A 35 -1.15 -1.01 -11.60
CA ARG A 35 -1.25 -2.31 -10.90
C ARG A 35 0.04 -2.74 -10.17
N HIS A 36 1.19 -2.18 -10.57
CA HIS A 36 2.49 -2.45 -9.97
C HIS A 36 2.92 -1.33 -9.00
N PHE A 37 1.98 -0.50 -8.54
CA PHE A 37 2.24 0.63 -7.63
C PHE A 37 3.21 1.69 -8.19
N LEU A 38 3.35 1.77 -9.52
CA LEU A 38 4.10 2.85 -10.15
C LEU A 38 3.24 4.12 -10.20
N PRO A 39 3.76 5.29 -9.80
CA PRO A 39 3.02 6.54 -9.82
C PRO A 39 2.64 6.92 -11.25
N LEU A 40 1.39 7.35 -11.42
CA LEU A 40 0.84 7.91 -12.66
C LEU A 40 0.83 9.43 -12.64
N ASP A 41 0.69 10.01 -11.45
CA ASP A 41 0.59 11.45 -11.27
C ASP A 41 1.99 12.07 -11.05
N ASP A 42 2.24 13.23 -11.66
CA ASP A 42 3.53 13.92 -11.61
C ASP A 42 3.90 14.42 -10.20
N ASP A 43 2.90 14.72 -9.36
CA ASP A 43 3.09 15.15 -7.97
C ASP A 43 3.72 14.05 -7.09
N LEU A 44 3.59 12.78 -7.49
CA LEU A 44 4.19 11.64 -6.78
C LEU A 44 5.66 11.40 -7.17
N ARG A 45 6.16 12.06 -8.23
CA ARG A 45 7.51 11.83 -8.78
C ARG A 45 8.60 12.06 -7.73
N ASP A 46 8.54 13.16 -7.00
CA ASP A 46 9.57 13.51 -6.02
C ASP A 46 9.55 12.58 -4.82
N ARG A 47 8.35 12.17 -4.38
CA ARG A 47 8.20 11.17 -3.32
C ARG A 47 8.79 9.83 -3.76
N TRP A 48 8.51 9.41 -4.99
CA TRP A 48 8.99 8.14 -5.53
C TRP A 48 10.51 8.10 -5.67
N LYS A 49 11.14 9.21 -6.10
CA LYS A 49 12.60 9.36 -6.11
C LYS A 49 13.20 9.19 -4.72
N LYS A 50 12.64 9.87 -3.70
CA LYS A 50 13.12 9.77 -2.31
C LYS A 50 13.07 8.34 -1.78
N VAL A 51 12.00 7.59 -2.08
CA VAL A 51 11.89 6.18 -1.69
C VAL A 51 12.96 5.34 -2.40
N GLY A 52 13.18 5.56 -3.69
CA GLY A 52 14.25 4.89 -4.44
C GLY A 52 15.65 5.19 -3.88
N GLU A 53 15.94 6.45 -3.59
CA GLU A 53 17.20 6.87 -2.97
C GLU A 53 17.42 6.20 -1.61
N ALA A 54 16.40 6.18 -0.75
CA ALA A 54 16.44 5.50 0.54
C ALA A 54 16.71 3.99 0.38
N HIS A 55 16.07 3.34 -0.58
CA HIS A 55 16.30 1.94 -0.91
C HIS A 55 17.75 1.67 -1.36
N TYR A 56 18.29 2.48 -2.28
CA TYR A 56 19.69 2.34 -2.72
C TYR A 56 20.69 2.63 -1.61
N ALA A 57 20.37 3.58 -0.73
CA ALA A 57 21.17 3.90 0.45
C ALA A 57 21.03 2.85 1.58
N LYS A 58 20.25 1.77 1.38
CA LYS A 58 19.95 0.74 2.39
C LYS A 58 19.38 1.31 3.68
N GLN A 59 18.64 2.41 3.59
CA GLN A 59 17.91 2.97 4.70
C GLN A 59 16.70 2.08 5.00
N SER A 60 16.40 1.89 6.28
CA SER A 60 15.20 1.15 6.69
C SER A 60 13.97 1.97 6.33
N LEU A 61 13.08 1.40 5.53
CA LEU A 61 11.78 1.98 5.21
C LEU A 61 10.71 1.38 6.14
N PRO A 62 9.73 2.17 6.59
CA PRO A 62 8.64 1.64 7.39
C PRO A 62 7.83 0.60 6.59
N PRO A 63 7.23 -0.40 7.26
CA PRO A 63 6.31 -1.31 6.61
C PRO A 63 5.06 -0.56 6.12
N VAL A 64 4.48 -1.04 5.01
CA VAL A 64 3.19 -0.54 4.51
C VAL A 64 2.04 -1.02 5.39
N GLU A 65 1.01 -0.19 5.53
CA GLU A 65 -0.22 -0.57 6.24
C GLU A 65 -1.21 -1.20 5.26
N LEU A 66 -1.71 -2.39 5.58
CA LEU A 66 -2.65 -3.13 4.73
C LEU A 66 -3.95 -3.47 5.48
N TYR A 67 -5.06 -3.44 4.77
CA TYR A 67 -6.29 -4.13 5.16
C TYR A 67 -6.32 -5.53 4.56
N LYS A 68 -6.63 -6.53 5.39
CA LYS A 68 -6.95 -7.89 4.93
C LYS A 68 -8.47 -8.06 4.86
N VAL A 69 -8.98 -8.47 3.71
CA VAL A 69 -10.40 -8.80 3.50
C VAL A 69 -10.47 -10.16 2.79
N GLY A 70 -10.91 -11.20 3.51
CA GLY A 70 -10.78 -12.58 3.03
C GLY A 70 -9.31 -12.94 2.79
N ASP A 71 -8.99 -13.36 1.57
CA ASP A 71 -7.64 -13.72 1.12
C ASP A 71 -6.91 -12.59 0.38
N ALA A 72 -7.54 -11.41 0.27
CA ALA A 72 -7.01 -10.27 -0.46
C ALA A 72 -6.53 -9.16 0.49
N TYR A 73 -5.53 -8.42 0.05
CA TYR A 73 -4.95 -7.29 0.76
C TYR A 73 -5.14 -5.98 0.00
N PHE A 74 -5.39 -4.89 0.73
CA PHE A 74 -5.55 -3.54 0.18
C PHE A 74 -4.62 -2.58 0.93
N VAL A 75 -3.85 -1.79 0.19
CA VAL A 75 -2.98 -0.76 0.79
C VAL A 75 -3.81 0.32 1.45
N LYS A 76 -3.62 0.53 2.74
CA LYS A 76 -4.19 1.65 3.49
C LYS A 76 -3.28 2.87 3.43
N ASP A 77 -2.00 2.67 3.69
CA ASP A 77 -0.99 3.74 3.72
C ASP A 77 0.42 3.18 3.39
N GLY A 78 1.28 4.04 2.83
CA GLY A 78 2.62 3.69 2.34
C GLY A 78 3.34 4.79 1.58
#